data_AF-A0A742QT11-F1
#
_entry.id   AF-A0A742QT11-F1
#
_cell.length_a   1.000
_cell.length_b   1.000
_cell.length_c   1.000
_cell.angle_alpha   90.00
_cell.angle_beta   90.00
_cell.angle_gamma   90.00
#
_symmetry.space_group_name_H-M   'P 1'
#
loop_
_entity.id
_entity.type
_entity.pdbx_description
1 polymer ?
#
loop_
_entity_poly.entity_id
_entity_poly.type
_entity_poly.pdbx_seq_one_letter_code
_entity_poly.pdbx_strand_id
1 'polypeptide(L)'
;MTVSANAMRCTAHSLQVTVLKAVHYQWRERVYMSVLEGKDTFPPEDEYHCVLGRWYHGEGRTAFGSLPAFVRLGDAHSRLHLALSELVHESRREKRTPESVLKKLDMLETASQAVIAALDELDDSVVRQSTVGDVSSKL
;
A
#
# COMPACT_ATOMS: atom_id res chain seq x y z
N MET A 1 34.54 -9.79 2.02
CA MET A 1 33.56 -8.86 2.63
C MET A 1 32.41 -9.70 3.13
N THR A 2 32.28 -9.90 4.44
CA THR A 2 31.15 -10.63 5.04
C THR A 2 30.02 -9.64 5.28
N VAL A 3 28.93 -9.77 4.54
CA VAL A 3 27.69 -9.02 4.81
C VAL A 3 27.03 -9.65 6.03
N SER A 4 26.72 -8.84 7.04
CA SER A 4 26.02 -9.30 8.25
C SER A 4 24.62 -9.85 7.90
N ALA A 5 24.18 -10.90 8.58
CA ALA A 5 22.84 -11.46 8.43
C ALA A 5 21.72 -10.42 8.66
N ASN A 6 21.97 -9.42 9.51
CA ASN A 6 21.04 -8.32 9.73
C ASN A 6 20.94 -7.39 8.53
N ALA A 7 22.06 -7.10 7.87
CA ALA A 7 22.06 -6.26 6.67
C ALA A 7 21.27 -6.92 5.52
N MET A 8 21.46 -8.23 5.30
CA MET A 8 20.69 -8.98 4.31
C MET A 8 19.18 -8.97 4.59
N ARG A 9 18.78 -9.11 5.86
CA ARG A 9 17.36 -9.06 6.26
C ARG A 9 16.74 -7.69 6.01
N CYS A 10 17.46 -6.62 6.32
CA CYS A 10 16.96 -5.27 6.09
C CYS A 10 16.84 -4.95 4.59
N THR A 11 17.80 -5.37 3.77
CA THR A 11 17.68 -5.27 2.31
C THR A 11 16.48 -6.05 1.78
N ALA A 12 16.25 -7.27 2.28
CA ALA A 12 15.09 -8.07 1.88
C ALA A 12 13.76 -7.38 2.25
N HIS A 13 13.66 -6.80 3.46
CA HIS A 13 12.49 -6.03 3.89
C HIS A 13 12.26 -4.79 3.01
N SER A 14 13.31 -4.02 2.71
CA SER A 14 13.20 -2.84 1.85
C SER A 14 12.79 -3.19 0.41
N LEU A 15 13.35 -4.27 -0.14
CA LEU A 15 12.92 -4.82 -1.42
C LEU A 15 11.44 -5.22 -1.40
N GLN A 16 10.99 -5.87 -0.32
CA GLN A 16 9.60 -6.24 -0.17
C GLN A 16 8.66 -5.03 -0.14
N VAL A 17 9.01 -3.98 0.61
CA VAL A 17 8.23 -2.72 0.62
C VAL A 17 8.19 -2.09 -0.79
N THR A 18 9.31 -2.11 -1.50
CA THR A 18 9.39 -1.64 -2.89
C THR A 18 8.44 -2.41 -3.82
N VAL A 19 8.39 -3.74 -3.70
CA VAL A 19 7.47 -4.58 -4.48
C VAL A 19 6.01 -4.25 -4.14
N LEU A 20 5.67 -4.04 -2.87
CA LEU A 20 4.32 -3.67 -2.46
C LEU A 20 3.88 -2.34 -3.08
N LYS A 21 4.77 -1.34 -3.10
CA LYS A 21 4.50 -0.05 -3.78
C LYS A 21 4.25 -0.25 -5.27
N ALA A 22 5.07 -1.04 -5.95
CA ALA A 22 4.91 -1.30 -7.38
C ALA A 22 3.58 -1.99 -7.71
N VAL A 23 3.20 -3.00 -6.91
CA VAL A 23 1.91 -3.70 -7.05
C VAL A 23 0.74 -2.74 -6.79
N HIS A 24 0.85 -1.87 -5.78
CA HIS A 24 -0.17 -0.86 -5.49
C HIS A 24 -0.37 0.13 -6.65
N TYR A 25 0.72 0.65 -7.21
CA TYR A 25 0.63 1.53 -8.39
C TYR A 25 0.00 0.80 -9.57
N GLN A 26 0.39 -0.44 -9.86
CA GLN A 26 -0.22 -1.22 -10.92
C GLN A 26 -1.73 -1.42 -10.70
N TRP A 27 -2.14 -1.70 -9.47
CA TRP A 27 -3.56 -1.81 -9.10
C TRP A 27 -4.29 -0.49 -9.32
N ARG A 28 -3.70 0.64 -8.93
CA ARG A 28 -4.27 1.97 -9.12
C ARG A 28 -4.48 2.31 -10.59
N GLU A 29 -3.49 2.03 -11.44
CA GLU A 29 -3.62 2.27 -12.88
C GLU A 29 -4.78 1.46 -13.49
N ARG A 30 -5.05 0.24 -12.99
CA ARG A 30 -6.22 -0.53 -13.43
C ARG A 30 -7.54 0.16 -13.07
N VAL A 31 -7.64 0.76 -11.88
CA VAL A 31 -8.81 1.57 -11.48
C VAL A 31 -8.99 2.75 -12.44
N TYR A 32 -7.92 3.48 -12.75
CA TYR A 32 -7.96 4.58 -13.71
C TYR A 32 -8.42 4.14 -15.09
N MET A 33 -7.89 3.03 -15.59
CA MET A 33 -8.31 2.49 -16.88
C MET A 33 -9.79 2.08 -16.88
N SER A 34 -10.32 1.48 -15.81
CA SER A 34 -11.76 1.16 -15.70
C SER A 34 -12.64 2.42 -15.80
N VAL A 35 -12.24 3.51 -15.13
CA VAL A 35 -12.96 4.79 -15.20
C VAL A 35 -12.86 5.41 -16.60
N LEU A 36 -11.66 5.48 -17.17
CA LEU A 36 -11.42 6.09 -18.49
C LEU A 36 -12.12 5.35 -19.63
N GLU A 37 -12.08 4.01 -19.60
CA GLU A 37 -12.76 3.19 -20.61
C GLU A 37 -14.28 3.13 -20.39
N GLY A 38 -14.77 3.55 -19.22
CA GLY A 38 -16.18 3.44 -18.84
C GLY A 38 -16.67 1.99 -18.72
N LYS A 39 -15.76 1.04 -18.51
CA LYS A 39 -16.05 -0.40 -18.37
C LYS A 39 -15.99 -0.81 -16.91
N ASP A 40 -16.84 -1.76 -16.55
CA ASP A 40 -16.86 -2.35 -15.21
C ASP A 40 -15.77 -3.42 -15.06
N THR A 41 -14.51 -3.00 -15.19
CA THR A 41 -13.32 -3.86 -15.12
C THR A 41 -12.48 -3.58 -13.87
N PHE A 42 -13.10 -3.00 -12.84
CA PHE A 42 -12.42 -2.63 -11.60
C PHE A 42 -11.73 -3.83 -10.96
N PRO A 43 -10.57 -3.64 -10.32
CA PRO A 43 -9.93 -4.70 -9.56
C PRO A 43 -10.82 -5.13 -8.38
N PRO A 44 -10.60 -6.35 -7.83
CA PRO A 44 -11.35 -6.82 -6.68
C PRO A 44 -11.31 -5.85 -5.49
N GLU A 45 -12.46 -5.66 -4.85
CA GLU A 45 -12.63 -4.74 -3.72
C GLU A 45 -12.19 -5.33 -2.37
N ASP A 46 -11.92 -6.64 -2.30
CA ASP A 46 -11.58 -7.32 -1.05
C ASP A 46 -10.18 -6.95 -0.55
N GLU A 47 -10.13 -6.22 0.57
CA GLU A 47 -8.89 -5.78 1.20
C GLU A 47 -8.02 -6.94 1.72
N TYR A 48 -8.61 -8.03 2.21
CA TYR A 48 -7.86 -9.14 2.81
C TYR A 48 -7.21 -10.03 1.75
N HIS A 49 -7.81 -10.09 0.56
CA HIS A 49 -7.33 -10.89 -0.56
C HIS A 49 -6.51 -10.10 -1.59
N CYS A 50 -6.18 -8.84 -1.32
CA CYS A 50 -5.19 -8.11 -2.11
C CYS A 50 -3.75 -8.51 -1.69
N VAL A 51 -2.74 -8.21 -2.51
CA VAL A 51 -1.33 -8.56 -2.20
C VAL A 51 -0.87 -7.88 -0.91
N LEU A 52 -1.20 -6.60 -0.73
CA LEU A 52 -0.87 -5.84 0.47
C LEU A 52 -1.60 -6.38 1.70
N GLY A 53 -2.89 -6.69 1.60
CA GLY A 53 -3.69 -7.25 2.70
C GLY A 53 -3.17 -8.60 3.19
N ARG A 54 -2.88 -9.53 2.27
CA ARG A 54 -2.27 -10.82 2.63
C ARG A 54 -0.95 -10.64 3.36
N TRP A 55 -0.12 -9.72 2.90
CA TRP A 55 1.15 -9.41 3.56
C TRP A 55 0.93 -8.75 4.93
N TYR A 56 0.02 -7.78 5.02
CA TYR A 56 -0.32 -7.03 6.23
C TYR A 56 -0.83 -7.95 7.34
N HIS A 57 -1.73 -8.88 7.02
CA HIS A 57 -2.25 -9.84 7.99
C HIS A 57 -1.34 -11.06 8.22
N GLY A 58 -0.30 -11.22 7.40
CA GLY A 58 0.66 -12.32 7.48
C GLY A 58 2.03 -11.89 7.99
N GLU A 59 3.05 -12.08 7.14
CA GLU A 59 4.45 -11.84 7.50
C GLU A 59 4.75 -10.38 7.90
N GLY A 60 4.05 -9.42 7.31
CA GLY A 60 4.21 -8.00 7.60
C GLY A 60 3.90 -7.68 9.06
N ARG A 61 2.84 -8.26 9.62
CA ARG A 61 2.49 -8.09 11.05
C ARG A 61 3.56 -8.64 11.98
N THR A 62 4.19 -9.76 11.62
CA THR A 62 5.26 -10.36 12.44
C THR A 62 6.52 -9.51 12.43
N ALA A 63 6.90 -8.96 11.26
CA ALA A 63 8.13 -8.19 11.11
C ALA A 63 7.99 -6.71 11.51
N PHE A 64 6.82 -6.11 11.32
CA PHE A 64 6.63 -4.65 11.41
C PHE A 64 5.49 -4.22 12.35
N GLY A 65 4.77 -5.17 12.97
CA GLY A 65 3.55 -4.87 13.71
C GLY A 65 3.68 -3.89 14.87
N SER A 66 4.89 -3.70 15.41
CA SER A 66 5.17 -2.72 16.47
C SER A 66 5.47 -1.31 15.95
N LEU A 67 5.62 -1.12 14.64
CA LEU A 67 5.98 0.16 14.04
C LEU A 67 4.74 1.04 13.84
N PRO A 68 4.75 2.31 14.25
CA PRO A 68 3.62 3.23 14.02
C PRO A 68 3.25 3.38 12.54
N ALA A 69 4.23 3.34 11.64
CA ALA A 69 4.00 3.39 10.19
C ALA A 69 3.19 2.19 9.70
N PHE A 70 3.39 1.01 10.30
CA PHE A 70 2.63 -0.19 9.97
C PHE A 70 1.17 -0.08 10.42
N VAL A 71 0.90 0.52 11.58
CA VAL A 71 -0.49 0.78 12.03
C VAL A 71 -1.18 1.73 11.06
N ARG A 72 -0.54 2.86 10.73
CA ARG A 72 -1.08 3.82 9.75
C ARG A 72 -1.33 3.21 8.37
N LEU A 73 -0.48 2.28 7.94
CA LEU A 73 -0.65 1.56 6.68
C LEU A 73 -1.97 0.77 6.66
N GLY A 74 -2.32 0.11 7.76
CA GLY A 74 -3.60 -0.61 7.87
C GLY A 74 -4.81 0.31 7.74
N ASP A 75 -4.79 1.46 8.42
CA ASP A 75 -5.86 2.45 8.35
C ASP A 75 -5.99 3.04 6.93
N ALA A 76 -4.86 3.39 6.30
CA ALA A 76 -4.83 3.92 4.93
C ALA A 76 -5.33 2.89 3.92
N HIS A 77 -4.92 1.62 4.07
CA HIS A 77 -5.33 0.52 3.21
C HIS A 77 -6.84 0.24 3.30
N SER A 78 -7.40 0.24 4.51
CA SER A 78 -8.85 0.04 4.70
C SER A 78 -9.65 1.18 4.06
N ARG A 79 -9.19 2.42 4.23
CA ARG A 79 -9.80 3.61 3.60
C ARG A 79 -9.72 3.58 2.08
N LEU A 80 -8.63 3.05 1.52
CA LEU A 80 -8.46 2.88 0.08
C LEU A 80 -9.52 1.93 -0.50
N HIS A 81 -9.71 0.77 0.12
CA HIS A 81 -10.70 -0.20 -0.33
C HIS A 81 -12.14 0.30 -0.18
N LEU A 82 -12.43 1.04 0.90
CA LEU A 82 -13.71 1.74 1.03
C LEU A 82 -13.91 2.76 -0.11
N ALA A 83 -12.90 3.58 -0.42
CA ALA A 83 -12.98 4.56 -1.52
C ALA A 83 -13.16 3.88 -2.89
N LEU A 84 -12.55 2.72 -3.11
CA LEU A 84 -12.77 1.92 -4.32
C LEU A 84 -14.23 1.49 -4.40
N SER A 85 -14.81 0.97 -3.31
CA SER A 85 -16.21 0.53 -3.30
C SER A 85 -17.18 1.67 -3.62
N GLU A 86 -16.93 2.86 -3.04
CA GLU A 86 -17.72 4.05 -3.33
C GLU A 86 -17.59 4.50 -4.80
N LEU A 87 -16.39 4.41 -5.38
CA LEU A 87 -16.15 4.71 -6.79
C LEU A 87 -16.88 3.72 -7.71
N VAL A 88 -16.74 2.42 -7.45
CA VAL A 88 -17.42 1.37 -8.21
C VAL A 88 -18.93 1.56 -8.15
N HIS A 89 -19.46 1.84 -6.96
CA HIS A 89 -20.88 2.13 -6.78
C HIS A 89 -21.30 3.33 -7.64
N GLU A 90 -20.60 4.46 -7.56
CA GLU A 90 -20.93 5.65 -8.35
C GLU A 90 -20.82 5.40 -9.87
N SER A 91 -19.79 4.67 -10.31
CA SER A 91 -19.61 4.29 -11.70
C SER A 91 -20.72 3.40 -12.25
N ARG A 92 -21.41 2.63 -11.39
CA ARG A 92 -22.53 1.76 -11.79
C ARG A 92 -23.90 2.44 -11.74
N ARG A 93 -24.02 3.67 -11.22
CA ARG A 93 -25.32 4.37 -11.12
C ARG A 93 -25.84 4.80 -12.48
N GLU A 94 -27.15 4.62 -12.71
CA GLU A 94 -27.83 5.02 -13.95
C GLU A 94 -27.73 6.54 -14.24
N LYS A 95 -27.75 7.36 -13.19
CA LYS A 95 -27.68 8.83 -13.26
C LYS A 95 -26.30 9.38 -12.89
N ARG A 96 -25.22 8.61 -13.08
CA ARG A 96 -23.86 9.09 -12.82
C ARG A 96 -23.54 10.28 -13.71
N THR A 97 -22.80 11.24 -13.19
CA THR A 97 -22.18 12.31 -14.00
C THR A 97 -20.66 12.16 -13.99
N PRO A 98 -19.94 12.63 -15.02
CA PRO A 98 -18.48 12.63 -15.02
C PRO A 98 -17.89 13.26 -13.74
N GLU A 99 -18.46 14.36 -13.27
CA GLU A 99 -18.01 15.08 -12.08
C GLU A 99 -18.18 14.24 -10.80
N SER A 100 -19.30 13.50 -10.68
CA SER A 100 -19.54 12.62 -9.54
C SER A 100 -18.52 11.49 -9.44
N VAL A 101 -18.16 10.89 -10.58
CA VAL A 101 -17.14 9.83 -10.66
C VAL A 101 -15.76 10.40 -10.39
N LEU A 102 -15.41 11.56 -10.98
CA LEU A 102 -14.13 12.23 -10.73
C LEU A 102 -13.94 12.59 -9.25
N LYS A 103 -15.00 13.02 -8.56
CA LYS A 103 -14.95 13.27 -7.11
C LYS A 103 -14.63 12.00 -6.32
N LYS A 104 -15.23 10.86 -6.66
CA LYS A 104 -14.91 9.58 -6.02
C LYS A 104 -13.49 9.11 -6.36
N LEU A 105 -13.03 9.40 -7.57
CA LEU A 105 -11.67 9.09 -7.99
C LEU A 105 -10.63 9.89 -7.20
N ASP A 106 -10.88 11.17 -6.93
CA ASP A 106 -10.03 12.03 -6.11
C ASP A 106 -9.93 11.54 -4.65
N MET A 107 -11.04 11.06 -4.09
CA MET A 107 -11.05 10.41 -2.77
C MET A 107 -10.19 9.14 -2.75
N LEU A 108 -10.27 8.32 -3.81
CA LEU A 108 -9.44 7.12 -3.96
C LEU A 108 -7.96 7.49 -4.11
N GLU A 109 -7.61 8.50 -4.91
CA GLU A 109 -6.22 8.94 -5.07
C GLU A 109 -5.64 9.47 -3.76
N THR A 110 -6.42 10.24 -2.99
CA THR A 110 -6.01 10.70 -1.65
C THR A 110 -5.70 9.53 -0.72
N ALA A 111 -6.55 8.51 -0.70
CA ALA A 111 -6.31 7.29 0.10
C ALA A 111 -5.10 6.49 -0.42
N SER A 112 -4.93 6.42 -1.74
CA SER A 112 -3.80 5.76 -2.41
C SER A 112 -2.46 6.41 -2.04
N GLN A 113 -2.41 7.74 -2.02
CA GLN A 113 -1.22 8.48 -1.59
C GLN A 113 -0.89 8.23 -0.12
N ALA A 114 -1.90 8.10 0.75
CA ALA A 114 -1.69 7.77 2.16
C ALA A 114 -1.08 6.36 2.34
N VAL A 115 -1.45 5.38 1.51
CA VAL A 115 -0.83 4.04 1.51
C VAL A 115 0.64 4.13 1.12
N ILE A 116 0.96 4.85 0.04
CA ILE A 116 2.35 5.04 -0.40
C ILE A 116 3.18 5.74 0.68
N ALA A 117 2.67 6.83 1.26
CA ALA A 117 3.37 7.56 2.31
C ALA A 117 3.65 6.69 3.54
N ALA A 118 2.70 5.83 3.94
CA ALA A 118 2.90 4.90 5.05
C ALA A 118 3.94 3.81 4.71
N LEU A 119 3.99 3.33 3.46
CA LEU A 119 5.01 2.39 2.99
C LEU A 119 6.40 3.04 2.96
N ASP A 120 6.50 4.29 2.51
CA ASP A 120 7.77 5.05 2.51
C ASP A 120 8.31 5.22 3.94
N GLU A 121 7.46 5.63 4.88
CA GLU A 121 7.86 5.76 6.27
C GLU A 121 8.24 4.43 6.91
N LEU A 122 7.61 3.34 6.48
CA LEU A 122 7.95 2.00 6.92
C LEU A 122 9.35 1.61 6.42
N ASP A 123 9.65 1.84 5.14
CA ASP A 123 10.96 1.56 4.54
C ASP A 123 12.08 2.36 5.23
N ASP A 124 11.85 3.66 5.46
CA ASP A 124 12.77 4.53 6.20
C ASP A 124 13.04 4.02 7.63
N SER A 125 12.04 3.40 8.25
CA SER A 125 12.18 2.81 9.59
C SER A 125 13.04 1.54 9.57
N VAL A 126 12.97 0.75 8.50
CA VAL A 126 13.79 -0.46 8.28
C VAL A 126 15.25 -0.10 8.02
N VAL A 127 15.48 0.89 7.15
CA VAL A 127 16.84 1.36 6.83
C VAL A 127 17.51 1.94 8.08
N ARG A 128 16.78 2.73 8.89
CA ARG A 128 17.32 3.29 10.15
C ARG A 128 17.65 2.22 11.20
N GLN A 129 16.91 1.13 11.29
CA GLN A 129 17.26 0.03 12.21
C GLN A 129 18.55 -0.69 11.79
N SER A 130 18.88 -0.70 10.49
CA SER A 130 20.12 -1.30 9.97
C SER A 130 21.38 -0.57 10.46
N THR A 131 21.33 0.76 10.51
CA THR A 131 22.50 1.59 10.88
C THR A 131 22.80 1.57 12.37
N VAL A 132 21.77 1.47 13.21
CA VAL A 132 21.91 1.40 14.68
C VAL A 132 22.45 0.02 15.13
N GLY A 133 22.00 -1.06 14.49
CA GLY A 133 22.44 -2.42 14.82
C GLY A 133 23.92 -2.71 14.47
N ASP A 134 24.45 -2.07 13.42
CA ASP A 134 25.85 -2.25 13.00
C ASP A 134 26.84 -1.54 13.93
N VAL A 135 26.41 -0.42 14.55
CA VAL A 135 27.22 0.35 15.53
C VAL A 135 27.32 -0.39 16.88
N SER A 136 26.24 -1.03 17.35
CA SER A 136 26.25 -1.75 18.63
C SER A 136 27.02 -3.07 18.62
N SER A 137 27.27 -3.68 17.44
CA SER A 137 28.10 -4.91 17.36
C SER A 137 29.61 -4.65 17.39
N LYS A 138 30.03 -3.38 17.42
CA LYS A 138 31.43 -2.93 17.41
C LYS A 138 31.92 -2.44 18.78
N LEU A 139 31.11 -2.55 19.84
CA LEU A 139 31.44 -2.25 21.24
C LEU A 139 31.43 -3.56 22.04
#